data_AF-A0A7Y1TI46-F1
#
_entry.id   AF-A0A7Y1TI46-F1
#
_cell.length_a   1.000
_cell.length_b   1.000
_cell.length_c   1.000
_cell.angle_alpha   90.00
_cell.angle_beta   90.00
_cell.angle_gamma   90.00
#
_symmetry.space_group_name_H-M   'P 1'
#
loop_
_entity.id
_entity.type
_entity.pdbx_description
1 polymer ?
#
loop_
_entity_poly.entity_id
_entity_poly.type
_entity_poly.pdbx_seq_one_letter_code
_entity_poly.pdbx_strand_id
1 'polypeptide(L)'
;MENYLNAFLNAFNGSVQWTWKSIIFEVPWYTNYFWGLIAISLFVWILEILFPWRKDQSIFRRDFWLDAFYMFFNFFMFSIAISGFYKMLEVLFKDVGITAKSLAIIDISAFPMWLQLLVFFIVLDFVQWVTHIMLHRYRILWNFHKVHHSVKEMGFAAHLRYHWMENV
;
A
#
# COMPACT_ATOMS: atom_id res chain seq x y z
N MET A 1 -26.01 17.67 -4.42
CA MET A 1 -24.64 17.90 -3.94
C MET A 1 -24.43 17.03 -2.72
N GLU A 2 -23.70 15.93 -2.88
CA GLU A 2 -23.25 15.16 -1.72
C GLU A 2 -22.33 16.07 -0.90
N ASN A 3 -22.53 16.17 0.41
CA ASN A 3 -21.69 17.02 1.22
C ASN A 3 -20.29 16.39 1.25
N TYR A 4 -19.29 17.05 0.66
CA TYR A 4 -17.88 16.63 0.64
C TYR A 4 -17.37 16.22 2.03
N LEU A 5 -17.80 16.93 3.08
CA LEU A 5 -17.48 16.59 4.46
C LEU A 5 -18.08 15.25 4.88
N ASN A 6 -19.34 14.97 4.50
CA ASN A 6 -19.96 13.68 4.78
C ASN A 6 -19.27 12.55 4.01
N ALA A 7 -18.88 12.78 2.75
CA ALA A 7 -18.14 11.80 1.96
C ALA A 7 -16.79 11.46 2.62
N PHE A 8 -16.06 12.49 3.07
CA PHE A 8 -14.82 12.33 3.82
C PHE A 8 -15.04 11.54 5.13
N LEU A 9 -15.97 12.00 5.98
CA LEU A 9 -16.20 11.41 7.32
C LEU A 9 -16.68 9.97 7.22
N ASN A 10 -17.56 9.65 6.26
CA ASN A 10 -18.06 8.29 6.07
C ASN A 10 -16.94 7.35 5.61
N ALA A 11 -16.10 7.76 4.65
CA ALA A 11 -14.98 6.93 4.18
C ALA A 11 -13.90 6.75 5.26
N PHE A 12 -13.57 7.82 6.00
CA PHE A 12 -12.65 7.75 7.12
C PHE A 12 -13.16 6.80 8.21
N ASN A 13 -14.39 7.00 8.69
CA ASN A 13 -14.98 6.15 9.74
C ASN A 13 -15.18 4.71 9.27
N GLY A 14 -15.56 4.51 8.01
CA GLY A 14 -15.64 3.17 7.41
C GLY A 14 -14.30 2.45 7.42
N SER A 15 -13.21 3.14 7.08
CA SER A 15 -11.85 2.58 7.10
C SER A 15 -11.38 2.26 8.53
N VAL A 16 -11.69 3.12 9.51
CA VAL A 16 -11.44 2.85 10.94
C VAL A 16 -12.19 1.59 11.38
N GLN A 17 -13.49 1.52 11.11
CA GLN A 17 -14.33 0.39 11.50
C GLN A 17 -13.87 -0.90 10.84
N TRP A 18 -13.55 -0.88 9.55
CA TRP A 18 -13.05 -2.06 8.84
C TRP A 18 -11.72 -2.55 9.40
N THR A 19 -10.79 -1.64 9.71
CA THR A 19 -9.50 -1.97 10.32
C THR A 19 -9.72 -2.57 11.72
N TRP A 20 -10.61 -1.99 12.52
CA TRP A 20 -10.96 -2.52 13.84
C TRP A 20 -11.53 -3.94 13.74
N LYS A 21 -12.53 -4.16 12.88
CA LYS A 21 -13.12 -5.48 12.63
C LYS A 21 -12.08 -6.51 12.16
N SER A 22 -11.11 -6.07 11.36
CA SER A 22 -10.00 -6.94 10.93
C SER A 22 -9.15 -7.38 12.12
N ILE A 23 -8.81 -6.45 13.03
CA ILE A 23 -8.03 -6.75 14.24
C ILE A 23 -8.77 -7.75 15.15
N ILE A 24 -10.07 -7.55 15.36
CA ILE A 24 -10.90 -8.41 16.25
C ILE A 24 -11.47 -9.67 15.57
N PHE A 25 -10.97 -10.04 14.38
CA PHE A 25 -11.38 -11.24 13.63
C PHE A 25 -12.86 -11.29 13.18
N GLU A 26 -13.51 -10.13 13.04
CA GLU A 26 -14.86 -10.03 12.47
C GLU A 26 -14.86 -9.97 10.92
N VAL A 27 -13.67 -9.86 10.30
CA VAL A 27 -13.50 -9.95 8.84
C VAL A 27 -13.07 -11.38 8.48
N PRO A 28 -13.68 -12.02 7.45
CA PRO A 28 -13.30 -13.35 6.99
C PRO A 28 -11.79 -13.46 6.73
N TRP A 29 -11.18 -14.57 7.15
CA TRP A 29 -9.73 -14.73 7.16
C TRP A 29 -9.06 -14.49 5.79
N TYR A 30 -9.74 -14.86 4.68
CA TYR A 30 -9.21 -14.73 3.31
C TYR A 30 -9.25 -13.29 2.77
N THR A 31 -9.96 -12.37 3.44
CA THR A 31 -9.96 -10.93 3.16
C THR A 31 -9.37 -10.09 4.29
N ASN A 32 -8.94 -10.73 5.38
CA ASN A 32 -8.39 -10.05 6.56
C ASN A 32 -6.91 -9.70 6.33
N TYR A 33 -6.69 -8.53 5.71
CA TYR A 33 -5.35 -8.08 5.36
C TYR A 33 -4.45 -7.83 6.58
N PHE A 34 -5.02 -7.44 7.73
CA PHE A 34 -4.27 -7.19 8.96
C PHE A 34 -3.53 -8.45 9.43
N TRP A 35 -4.25 -9.56 9.58
CA TRP A 35 -3.66 -10.83 9.99
C TRP A 35 -2.90 -11.51 8.86
N GLY A 36 -3.32 -11.32 7.59
CA GLY A 36 -2.57 -11.79 6.43
C GLY A 36 -1.14 -11.23 6.38
N LEU A 37 -0.99 -9.92 6.60
CA LEU A 37 0.31 -9.24 6.65
C LEU A 37 1.18 -9.75 7.81
N ILE A 38 0.60 -9.95 9.00
CA ILE A 38 1.32 -10.52 10.14
C ILE A 38 1.79 -11.95 9.84
N ALA A 39 0.90 -12.80 9.32
CA ALA A 39 1.18 -14.20 9.04
C ALA A 39 2.31 -14.35 8.02
N ILE A 40 2.26 -13.61 6.90
CA ILE A 40 3.33 -13.69 5.89
C ILE A 40 4.64 -13.09 6.39
N SER A 41 4.59 -12.02 7.19
CA SER A 41 5.77 -11.41 7.81
C SER A 41 6.47 -12.40 8.75
N LEU A 42 5.72 -13.07 9.62
CA LEU A 42 6.26 -14.09 10.52
C LEU A 42 6.82 -15.28 9.73
N PHE A 43 6.12 -15.73 8.69
CA PHE A 43 6.59 -16.82 7.83
C PHE A 43 7.94 -16.48 7.18
N VAL A 44 8.05 -15.31 6.52
CA VAL A 44 9.29 -14.89 5.88
C VAL A 44 10.39 -14.65 6.91
N TRP A 45 10.08 -14.07 8.06
CA TRP A 45 11.07 -13.87 9.13
C TRP A 45 11.60 -15.18 9.71
N ILE A 46 10.74 -16.20 9.88
CA ILE A 46 11.19 -17.55 10.26
C ILE A 46 12.11 -18.13 9.18
N LEU A 47 11.78 -17.97 7.90
CA LEU A 47 12.67 -18.41 6.81
C LEU A 47 14.02 -17.67 6.83
N GLU A 48 14.04 -16.38 7.14
CA GLU A 48 15.29 -15.61 7.30
C GLU A 48 16.14 -16.13 8.47
N ILE A 49 15.51 -16.63 9.55
CA ILE A 49 16.20 -17.22 10.71
C ILE A 49 16.72 -18.64 10.41
N LEU A 50 15.93 -19.46 9.71
CA LEU A 50 16.29 -20.85 9.38
C LEU A 50 17.31 -20.94 8.26
N PHE A 51 17.21 -20.04 7.27
CA PHE A 51 18.06 -20.01 6.08
C PHE A 51 18.74 -18.64 5.88
N PRO A 52 19.50 -18.12 6.86
CA PRO A 52 20.08 -16.79 6.76
C PRO A 52 21.17 -16.75 5.71
N TRP A 53 21.11 -15.78 4.79
CA TRP A 53 22.23 -15.46 3.90
C TRP A 53 23.36 -14.76 4.67
N ARG A 54 23.02 -13.77 5.52
CA ARG A 54 23.96 -13.07 6.41
C ARG A 54 23.99 -13.76 7.78
N LYS A 55 25.00 -14.59 8.02
CA LYS A 55 25.09 -15.42 9.24
C LYS A 55 25.35 -14.62 10.53
N ASP A 56 26.02 -13.47 10.42
CA ASP A 56 26.41 -12.66 11.57
C ASP A 56 25.41 -11.52 11.90
N GLN A 57 24.31 -11.40 11.15
CA GLN A 57 23.27 -10.40 11.43
C GLN A 57 22.34 -10.88 12.55
N SER A 58 22.00 -10.01 13.49
CA SER A 58 21.05 -10.34 14.55
C SER A 58 19.65 -10.62 14.00
N ILE A 59 18.91 -11.53 14.67
CA ILE A 59 17.52 -11.87 14.34
C ILE A 59 16.63 -10.61 14.36
N PHE A 60 16.77 -9.82 15.43
CA PHE A 60 16.26 -8.46 15.49
C PHE A 60 17.37 -7.52 15.04
N ARG A 61 17.41 -7.25 13.74
CA ARG A 61 18.36 -6.33 13.12
C ARG A 61 18.14 -4.89 13.55
N ARG A 62 19.11 -4.03 13.25
CA ARG A 62 18.98 -2.58 13.46
C ARG A 62 17.71 -2.05 12.80
N ASP A 63 17.00 -1.18 13.53
CA ASP A 63 15.77 -0.51 13.12
C ASP A 63 14.58 -1.46 12.83
N PHE A 64 14.60 -2.71 13.33
CA PHE A 64 13.50 -3.68 13.16
C PHE A 64 12.13 -3.10 13.51
N TRP A 65 12.03 -2.43 14.68
CA TRP A 65 10.77 -1.82 15.14
C TRP A 65 10.35 -0.60 14.31
N LEU A 66 11.31 0.12 13.74
CA LEU A 66 11.02 1.22 12.83
C LEU A 66 10.38 0.69 11.54
N ASP A 67 10.89 -0.43 11.01
CA ASP A 67 10.32 -1.06 9.81
C ASP A 67 8.94 -1.66 10.07
N ALA A 68 8.75 -2.28 11.24
CA ALA A 68 7.43 -2.70 11.69
C ALA A 68 6.48 -1.51 11.81
N PHE A 69 6.93 -0.37 12.34
CA PHE A 69 6.13 0.86 12.37
C PHE A 69 5.74 1.30 10.96
N TYR A 70 6.68 1.42 10.02
CA TYR A 70 6.37 1.82 8.64
C TYR A 70 5.40 0.87 7.94
N MET A 71 5.54 -0.43 8.19
CA MET A 71 4.60 -1.43 7.70
C MET A 71 3.18 -1.13 8.20
N PHE A 72 2.94 -1.05 9.51
CA PHE A 72 1.58 -0.79 10.01
C PHE A 72 1.09 0.63 9.71
N PHE A 73 1.98 1.60 9.72
CA PHE A 73 1.67 3.00 9.42
C PHE A 73 1.17 3.14 7.97
N ASN A 74 1.93 2.65 6.98
CA ASN A 74 1.56 2.80 5.58
C ASN A 74 0.31 1.98 5.22
N PHE A 75 0.22 0.72 5.66
CA PHE A 75 -0.88 -0.16 5.28
C PHE A 75 -2.20 0.12 6.00
N PHE A 76 -2.19 0.67 7.22
CA PHE A 76 -3.42 0.88 7.99
C PHE A 76 -3.63 2.35 8.36
N MET A 77 -2.71 2.95 9.12
CA MET A 77 -2.93 4.31 9.66
C MET A 77 -3.04 5.36 8.55
N PHE A 78 -2.12 5.33 7.59
CA PHE A 78 -2.12 6.23 6.46
C PHE A 78 -3.30 5.95 5.53
N SER A 79 -3.60 4.68 5.26
CA SER A 79 -4.79 4.29 4.46
C SER A 79 -6.09 4.82 5.06
N ILE A 80 -6.25 4.76 6.38
CA ILE A 80 -7.40 5.35 7.08
C ILE A 80 -7.45 6.85 6.84
N ALA A 81 -6.33 7.56 7.06
CA ALA A 81 -6.27 9.01 6.92
C ALA A 81 -6.56 9.49 5.48
N ILE A 82 -5.99 8.82 4.47
CA ILE A 82 -6.10 9.22 3.07
C ILE A 82 -7.45 8.83 2.44
N SER A 83 -8.12 7.78 2.95
CA SER A 83 -9.40 7.29 2.42
C SER A 83 -10.48 8.37 2.28
N GLY A 84 -10.57 9.27 3.28
CA GLY A 84 -11.52 10.39 3.26
C GLY A 84 -11.24 11.36 2.12
N PHE A 85 -9.96 11.68 1.87
CA PHE A 85 -9.56 12.55 0.78
C PHE A 85 -9.81 11.91 -0.58
N TYR A 86 -9.52 10.61 -0.74
CA TYR A 86 -9.84 9.90 -1.98
C TYR A 86 -11.34 9.88 -2.26
N LYS A 87 -12.17 9.69 -1.23
CA LYS A 87 -13.62 9.74 -1.43
C LYS A 87 -14.10 11.14 -1.80
N MET A 88 -13.54 12.17 -1.18
CA MET A 88 -13.83 13.57 -1.51
C MET A 88 -13.47 13.90 -2.96
N LEU A 89 -12.30 13.45 -3.44
CA LEU A 89 -11.86 13.59 -4.83
C LEU A 89 -12.76 12.81 -5.80
N GLU A 90 -13.21 11.60 -5.42
CA GLU A 90 -14.14 10.81 -6.22
C GLU A 90 -15.48 11.57 -6.44
N VAL A 91 -16.02 12.18 -5.37
CA VAL A 91 -17.23 13.00 -5.46
C VAL A 91 -16.98 14.24 -6.32
N LEU A 92 -15.84 14.92 -6.14
CA LEU A 92 -15.48 16.08 -6.95
C LEU A 92 -15.41 15.74 -8.45
N PHE A 93 -14.71 14.66 -8.80
CA PHE A 93 -14.60 14.21 -10.18
C PHE A 93 -15.95 13.86 -10.78
N LYS A 94 -16.81 13.17 -10.02
CA LYS A 94 -18.18 12.87 -10.44
C LYS A 94 -19.01 14.13 -10.70
N ASP A 95 -18.91 15.15 -9.83
CA ASP A 95 -19.63 16.41 -9.99
C ASP A 95 -19.21 17.19 -11.24
N VAL A 96 -17.94 17.07 -11.68
CA VAL A 96 -17.45 17.66 -12.94
C VAL A 96 -17.57 16.70 -14.14
N GLY A 97 -18.27 15.58 -13.99
CA GLY A 97 -18.55 14.62 -15.07
C GLY A 97 -17.39 13.66 -15.41
N ILE A 98 -16.32 13.65 -14.60
CA ILE A 98 -15.22 12.71 -14.73
C ILE A 98 -15.57 11.42 -14.00
N THR A 99 -15.64 10.32 -14.75
CA THR A 99 -15.91 8.97 -14.26
C THR A 99 -14.82 7.99 -14.72
N ALA A 100 -14.74 6.81 -14.09
CA ALA A 100 -13.84 5.75 -14.54
C ALA A 100 -14.04 5.40 -16.03
N LYS A 101 -15.30 5.41 -16.52
CA LYS A 101 -15.61 5.19 -17.94
C LYS A 101 -15.09 6.31 -18.84
N SER A 102 -15.14 7.56 -18.40
CA SER A 102 -14.60 8.69 -19.19
C SER A 102 -13.07 8.71 -19.26
N LEU A 103 -12.39 8.09 -18.29
CA LEU A 103 -10.93 7.96 -18.26
C LEU A 103 -10.43 6.66 -18.91
N ALA A 104 -11.33 5.69 -19.15
CA ALA A 104 -10.96 4.41 -19.73
C ALA A 104 -10.55 4.59 -21.20
N ILE A 105 -9.30 4.26 -21.51
CA ILE A 105 -8.78 4.25 -22.89
C ILE A 105 -9.19 2.96 -23.61
N ILE A 106 -9.26 1.85 -22.86
CA ILE A 106 -9.62 0.52 -23.36
C ILE A 106 -10.65 -0.09 -22.41
N ASP A 107 -11.76 -0.58 -22.97
CA ASP A 107 -12.73 -1.38 -22.21
C ASP A 107 -12.30 -2.85 -22.21
N ILE A 108 -11.79 -3.31 -21.08
CA ILE A 108 -11.36 -4.71 -20.88
C ILE A 108 -12.46 -5.58 -20.26
N SER A 109 -13.68 -5.06 -20.04
CA SER A 109 -14.75 -5.79 -19.35
C SER A 109 -15.20 -7.04 -20.10
N ALA A 110 -15.05 -7.07 -21.43
CA ALA A 110 -15.33 -8.21 -22.27
C ALA A 110 -14.19 -9.25 -22.32
N PHE A 111 -13.02 -8.95 -21.77
CA PHE A 111 -11.89 -9.88 -21.80
C PHE A 111 -12.10 -11.02 -20.81
N PRO A 112 -11.61 -12.24 -21.11
CA PRO A 112 -11.57 -13.30 -20.11
C PRO A 112 -10.69 -12.89 -18.92
N MET A 113 -11.03 -13.36 -17.71
CA MET A 113 -10.37 -12.96 -16.46
C MET A 113 -8.84 -13.05 -16.50
N TRP A 114 -8.29 -14.12 -17.08
CA TRP A 114 -6.83 -14.31 -17.18
C TRP A 114 -6.16 -13.20 -17.99
N LEU A 115 -6.82 -12.68 -19.02
CA LEU A 115 -6.30 -11.61 -19.86
C LEU A 115 -6.42 -10.25 -19.15
N GLN A 116 -7.50 -10.03 -18.39
CA GLN A 116 -7.62 -8.84 -17.53
C GLN A 116 -6.48 -8.78 -16.50
N LEU A 117 -6.19 -9.92 -15.85
CA LEU A 117 -5.08 -10.04 -14.89
C LEU A 117 -3.70 -9.83 -15.54
N LEU A 118 -3.50 -10.37 -16.74
CA LEU A 118 -2.25 -10.18 -17.49
C LEU A 118 -2.03 -8.71 -17.85
N VAL A 119 -3.07 -8.04 -18.37
CA VAL A 119 -3.01 -6.61 -18.70
C VAL A 119 -2.77 -5.78 -17.43
N PHE A 120 -3.49 -6.07 -16.34
CA PHE A 120 -3.28 -5.42 -15.05
C PHE A 120 -1.84 -5.56 -14.58
N PHE A 121 -1.27 -6.77 -14.64
CA PHE A 121 0.10 -7.02 -14.21
C PHE A 121 1.12 -6.20 -15.03
N ILE A 122 1.00 -6.21 -16.36
CA ILE A 122 1.92 -5.47 -17.25
C ILE A 122 1.82 -3.97 -17.01
N VAL A 123 0.60 -3.43 -16.91
CA VAL A 123 0.38 -1.99 -16.68
C VAL A 123 0.87 -1.60 -15.29
N LEU A 124 0.58 -2.39 -14.27
CA LEU A 124 1.03 -2.13 -12.90
C LEU A 124 2.56 -2.11 -12.82
N ASP A 125 3.23 -3.12 -13.38
CA ASP A 125 4.69 -3.21 -13.41
C ASP A 125 5.31 -2.01 -14.15
N PHE A 126 4.77 -1.67 -15.33
CA PHE A 126 5.23 -0.51 -16.09
C PHE A 126 5.08 0.80 -15.31
N VAL A 127 3.92 1.04 -14.69
CA VAL A 127 3.68 2.25 -13.90
C VAL A 127 4.60 2.30 -12.68
N GLN A 128 4.78 1.18 -11.97
CA GLN A 128 5.70 1.10 -10.82
C GLN A 128 7.14 1.34 -11.25
N TRP A 129 7.58 0.75 -12.35
CA TRP A 129 8.93 0.92 -12.89
C TRP A 129 9.21 2.38 -13.28
N VAL A 130 8.29 3.02 -14.00
CA VAL A 130 8.42 4.45 -14.37
C VAL A 130 8.44 5.32 -13.11
N THR A 131 7.55 5.08 -12.15
CA THR A 131 7.53 5.80 -10.87
C THR A 131 8.86 5.66 -10.14
N HIS A 132 9.41 4.45 -10.05
CA HIS A 132 10.70 4.21 -9.40
C HIS A 132 11.86 4.94 -10.11
N ILE A 133 11.87 4.96 -11.45
CA ILE A 133 12.83 5.77 -12.21
C ILE A 133 12.68 7.25 -11.85
N MET A 134 11.46 7.77 -11.77
CA MET A 134 11.22 9.17 -11.41
C MET A 134 11.67 9.49 -9.98
N LEU A 135 11.42 8.59 -9.02
CA LEU A 135 11.88 8.69 -7.64
C LEU A 135 13.41 8.81 -7.54
N HIS A 136 14.13 8.12 -8.43
CA HIS A 136 15.59 8.20 -8.50
C HIS A 136 16.14 9.36 -9.36
N ARG A 137 15.35 9.86 -10.32
CA ARG A 137 15.80 10.90 -11.27
C ARG A 137 15.61 12.32 -10.74
N TYR A 138 14.51 12.60 -10.05
CA TYR A 138 14.13 13.96 -9.65
C TYR A 138 14.40 14.22 -8.17
N ARG A 139 15.11 15.31 -7.86
CA ARG A 139 15.54 15.65 -6.48
C ARG A 139 14.38 15.78 -5.49
N ILE A 140 13.23 16.31 -5.92
CA ILE A 140 12.03 16.43 -5.06
C ILE A 140 11.53 15.05 -4.66
N LEU A 141 11.39 14.14 -5.63
CA LEU A 141 10.91 12.78 -5.40
C LEU A 141 11.92 11.94 -4.61
N TRP A 142 13.21 12.12 -4.87
CA TRP A 142 14.29 11.50 -4.10
C TRP A 142 14.24 11.84 -2.61
N ASN A 143 13.79 13.04 -2.23
CA ASN A 143 13.67 13.39 -0.81
C ASN A 143 12.69 12.52 -0.05
N PHE A 144 11.69 11.95 -0.72
CA PHE A 144 10.80 10.94 -0.15
C PHE A 144 11.47 9.56 -0.22
N HIS A 145 11.94 9.17 -1.41
CA HIS A 145 12.47 7.83 -1.67
C HIS A 145 13.77 7.48 -0.90
N LYS A 146 14.56 8.47 -0.48
CA LYS A 146 15.75 8.23 0.34
C LYS A 146 15.41 7.62 1.71
N VAL A 147 14.16 7.71 2.18
CA VAL A 147 13.69 7.00 3.38
C VAL A 147 13.74 5.49 3.15
N HIS A 148 13.30 5.02 1.98
CA HIS A 148 13.44 3.63 1.56
C HIS A 148 14.90 3.20 1.47
N HIS A 149 15.75 4.01 0.83
CA HIS A 149 17.20 3.73 0.73
C HIS A 149 17.99 3.95 2.03
N SER A 150 17.34 4.33 3.14
CA SER A 150 18.02 4.56 4.43
C SER A 150 18.34 3.28 5.20
N VAL A 151 17.83 2.13 4.75
CA VAL A 151 18.02 0.84 5.42
C VAL A 151 19.50 0.45 5.41
N LYS A 152 20.04 0.12 6.60
CA LYS A 152 21.44 -0.32 6.75
C LYS A 152 21.60 -1.83 6.81
N GLU A 153 20.63 -2.52 7.42
CA GLU A 153 20.61 -3.97 7.56
C GLU A 153 19.35 -4.50 6.88
N MET A 154 19.51 -5.39 5.91
CA MET A 154 18.40 -5.91 5.12
C MET A 154 17.68 -7.03 5.87
N GLY A 155 16.36 -7.08 5.75
CA GLY A 155 15.51 -8.19 6.18
C GLY A 155 14.09 -7.98 5.67
N PHE A 156 13.15 -8.86 6.01
CA PHE A 156 11.83 -8.86 5.35
C PHE A 156 11.14 -7.50 5.43
N ALA A 157 11.11 -6.80 6.57
CA ALA A 157 10.39 -5.54 6.69
C ALA A 157 11.08 -4.34 6.00
N ALA A 158 12.36 -4.48 5.58
CA ALA A 158 13.13 -3.38 5.00
C ALA A 158 12.49 -2.83 3.72
N HIS A 159 11.92 -3.72 2.90
CA HIS A 159 11.24 -3.33 1.67
C HIS A 159 9.94 -2.57 1.92
N LEU A 160 9.44 -2.48 3.17
CA LEU A 160 8.21 -1.78 3.52
C LEU A 160 8.44 -0.39 4.12
N ARG A 161 9.71 0.03 4.26
CA ARG A 161 10.10 1.36 4.73
C ARG A 161 9.90 2.40 3.61
N TYR A 162 8.66 2.82 3.40
CA TYR A 162 8.34 3.89 2.45
C TYR A 162 7.99 5.18 3.17
N HIS A 163 8.40 6.30 2.59
CA HIS A 163 7.78 7.57 2.93
C HIS A 163 6.33 7.55 2.43
N TRP A 164 5.38 8.05 3.22
CA TRP A 164 3.95 7.96 2.89
C TRP A 164 3.57 8.64 1.56
N MET A 165 4.29 9.69 1.15
CA MET A 165 4.14 10.34 -0.16
C MET A 165 4.44 9.41 -1.34
N GLU A 166 5.15 8.30 -1.14
CA GLU A 166 5.35 7.28 -2.19
C GLU A 166 4.07 6.45 -2.42
N ASN A 167 3.08 6.53 -1.52
CA ASN A 167 1.82 5.80 -1.56
C ASN A 167 0.61 6.68 -2.02
N VAL A 168 0.86 7.92 -2.46
CA VAL A 168 -0.15 8.85 -2.99
C VAL A 168 0.00 8.97 -4.50
#